data_AF-A0A8T5RT08-F1
#
_entry.id   AF-A0A8T5RT08-F1
#
_cell.length_a   1.000
_cell.length_b   1.000
_cell.length_c   1.000
_cell.angle_alpha   90.00
_cell.angle_beta   90.00
_cell.angle_gamma   90.00
#
_symmetry.space_group_name_H-M   'P 1'
#
loop_
_entity.id
_entity.type
_entity.pdbx_description
1 polymer ?
#
loop_
_entity_poly.entity_id
_entity_poly.type
_entity_poly.pdbx_seq_one_letter_code
_entity_poly.pdbx_strand_id
1 'polypeptide(L)'
;MILEEMLTLIESSKGDKTFIEVCYSFLKKSNRSHIKELLVSHLETSGIIKYLGKKMLKRRYQVTDPIEKDKILNDIFSVIIDNKKPSEELKYLLSLLKIELSIRKIVPKKFKKIAEKRILEVIKNEPIGEKLQDYIEELKEQAQEALDDVFDE
;
A
#
# COMPACT_ATOMS: atom_id res chain seq x y z
N MET A 1 9.72 13.09 8.68
CA MET A 1 9.39 11.70 8.21
C MET A 1 7.94 11.70 7.73
N ILE A 2 7.57 10.96 6.67
CA ILE A 2 6.22 11.02 6.05
C ILE A 2 5.07 10.98 7.08
N LEU A 3 5.19 10.14 8.11
CA LEU A 3 4.21 10.05 9.19
C LEU A 3 4.12 11.33 10.04
N GLU A 4 5.22 12.03 10.28
CA GLU A 4 5.25 13.31 10.99
C GLU A 4 4.62 14.42 10.15
N GLU A 5 4.84 14.40 8.83
CA GLU A 5 4.20 15.35 7.91
C GLU A 5 2.68 15.13 7.86
N MET A 6 2.24 13.87 7.85
CA MET A 6 0.82 13.52 7.98
C MET A 6 0.26 13.93 9.34
N LEU A 7 1.00 13.69 10.44
CA LEU A 7 0.59 14.07 11.79
C LEU A 7 0.40 15.59 11.90
N THR A 8 1.37 16.36 11.40
CA THR A 8 1.31 17.83 11.35
C THR A 8 0.10 18.31 10.55
N LEU A 9 -0.24 17.61 9.46
CA LEU A 9 -1.43 17.93 8.65
C LEU A 9 -2.73 17.67 9.42
N ILE A 10 -2.81 16.54 10.14
CA ILE A 10 -3.94 16.18 11.00
C ILE A 10 -4.11 17.21 12.13
N GLU A 11 -3.01 17.59 12.78
CA GLU A 11 -3.01 18.56 13.89
C GLU A 11 -3.35 19.97 13.42
N SER A 12 -2.96 20.34 12.20
CA SER A 12 -3.24 21.66 11.61
C SER A 12 -4.61 21.77 10.95
N SER A 13 -5.26 20.66 10.60
CA SER A 13 -6.67 20.63 10.19
C SER A 13 -7.59 20.84 11.38
N LYS A 14 -7.74 22.10 11.82
CA LYS A 14 -8.73 22.50 12.84
C LYS A 14 -10.16 22.29 12.31
N GLY A 15 -10.83 21.23 12.76
CA GLY A 15 -12.28 21.04 12.66
C GLY A 15 -12.82 20.80 11.23
N ASP A 16 -13.84 19.95 11.13
CA ASP A 16 -14.65 19.64 9.94
C ASP A 16 -14.04 18.84 8.78
N LYS A 17 -12.76 18.43 8.86
CA LYS A 17 -12.19 17.46 7.91
C LYS A 17 -12.18 16.06 8.49
N THR A 18 -12.80 15.12 7.80
CA THR A 18 -12.66 13.69 8.04
C THR A 18 -11.19 13.27 7.88
N PHE A 19 -10.80 12.19 8.55
CA PHE A 19 -9.46 11.59 8.38
C PHE A 19 -9.11 11.35 6.90
N ILE A 20 -10.13 11.02 6.10
CA ILE A 20 -10.02 10.78 4.66
C ILE A 20 -9.66 12.06 3.90
N GLU A 21 -10.32 13.19 4.18
CA GLU A 21 -10.03 14.48 3.53
C GLU A 21 -8.64 15.01 3.88
N VAL A 22 -8.16 14.71 5.08
CA VAL A 22 -6.78 15.01 5.49
C VAL A 22 -5.80 14.13 4.71
N CYS A 23 -6.04 12.82 4.60
CA CYS A 23 -5.23 11.90 3.79
C CYS A 23 -5.21 12.31 2.31
N TYR A 24 -6.35 12.71 1.74
CA TYR A 24 -6.43 13.22 0.37
C TYR A 24 -5.61 14.49 0.19
N SER A 25 -5.82 15.47 1.08
CA SER A 25 -5.09 16.74 1.07
C SER A 25 -3.58 16.50 1.16
N PHE A 26 -3.17 15.53 1.98
CA PHE A 26 -1.78 15.09 2.07
C PHE A 26 -1.30 14.54 0.73
N LEU A 27 -1.96 13.53 0.18
CA LEU A 27 -1.55 12.87 -1.07
C LEU A 27 -1.55 13.83 -2.27
N LYS A 28 -2.48 14.77 -2.34
CA LYS A 28 -2.59 15.79 -3.40
C LYS A 28 -1.46 16.80 -3.33
N LYS A 29 -1.09 17.25 -2.12
CA LYS A 29 0.02 18.19 -1.90
C LYS A 29 1.39 17.52 -1.92
N SER A 30 1.42 16.21 -1.69
CA SER A 30 2.64 15.44 -1.62
C SER A 30 3.26 15.22 -2.99
N ASN A 31 4.56 15.45 -3.08
CA ASN A 31 5.33 15.03 -4.24
C ASN A 31 5.57 13.51 -4.16
N ARG A 32 4.85 12.74 -4.98
CA ARG A 32 4.97 11.27 -5.03
C ARG A 32 6.40 10.78 -5.31
N SER A 33 7.16 11.52 -6.12
CA SER A 33 8.58 11.20 -6.37
C SER A 33 9.40 11.38 -5.10
N HIS A 34 9.14 12.45 -4.35
CA HIS A 34 9.81 12.71 -3.08
C HIS A 34 9.47 11.65 -2.02
N ILE A 35 8.19 11.29 -1.87
CA ILE A 35 7.76 10.19 -0.98
C ILE A 35 8.51 8.90 -1.31
N LYS A 36 8.58 8.55 -2.60
CA LYS A 36 9.30 7.36 -3.05
C LYS A 36 10.79 7.44 -2.71
N GLU A 37 11.40 8.59 -2.87
CA GLU A 37 12.81 8.80 -2.51
C GLU A 37 13.04 8.69 -1.01
N LEU A 38 12.15 9.25 -0.18
CA LEU A 38 12.20 9.10 1.28
C LEU A 38 12.10 7.64 1.71
N LEU A 39 11.15 6.89 1.15
CA LEU A 39 10.97 5.46 1.44
C LEU A 39 12.21 4.63 1.04
N VAL A 40 12.74 4.87 -0.16
CA VAL A 40 13.93 4.18 -0.66
C VAL A 40 15.16 4.53 0.19
N SER A 41 15.34 5.82 0.51
CA SER A 41 16.43 6.28 1.37
C SER A 41 16.36 5.62 2.74
N HIS A 42 15.17 5.57 3.35
CA HIS A 42 14.97 4.91 4.64
C HIS A 42 15.35 3.42 4.57
N LEU A 43 14.86 2.68 3.57
CA LEU A 43 15.20 1.26 3.39
C LEU A 43 16.71 1.04 3.18
N GLU A 44 17.39 1.96 2.50
CA GLU A 44 18.83 1.90 2.29
C GLU A 44 19.60 2.20 3.58
N THR A 45 19.23 3.25 4.31
CA THR A 45 19.85 3.59 5.61
C THR A 45 19.63 2.54 6.68
N SER A 46 18.50 1.83 6.62
CA SER A 46 18.19 0.69 7.50
C SER A 46 18.89 -0.60 7.07
N GLY A 47 19.69 -0.59 5.99
CA GLY A 47 20.44 -1.75 5.52
C GLY A 47 19.60 -2.85 4.88
N ILE A 48 18.33 -2.58 4.56
CA ILE A 48 17.40 -3.55 3.95
C ILE A 48 17.65 -3.65 2.44
N ILE A 49 18.02 -2.54 1.81
CA ILE A 49 18.40 -2.49 0.40
C ILE A 49 19.77 -1.81 0.22
N LYS A 50 20.40 -2.09 -0.92
CA LYS A 50 21.62 -1.42 -1.38
C LYS A 50 21.44 -0.90 -2.79
N TYR A 51 21.77 0.36 -3.03
CA TYR A 51 21.80 0.93 -4.37
C TYR A 51 22.91 0.31 -5.23
N LEU A 52 22.56 -0.13 -6.43
CA LEU A 52 23.45 -0.75 -7.42
C LEU A 52 23.74 0.16 -8.62
N GLY A 53 23.50 1.46 -8.49
CA GLY A 53 23.61 2.40 -9.60
C GLY A 53 22.39 2.42 -10.53
N LYS A 54 22.56 3.07 -11.67
CA LYS A 54 21.50 3.29 -12.67
C LYS A 54 21.81 2.50 -13.94
N LYS A 55 20.81 1.84 -14.52
CA LYS A 55 20.89 1.28 -15.89
C LYS A 55 19.88 2.01 -16.77
N MET A 56 20.37 2.69 -17.82
CA MET A 56 19.58 3.65 -18.60
C MET A 56 18.94 4.71 -17.70
N LEU A 57 17.60 4.70 -17.59
CA LEU A 57 16.83 5.61 -16.73
C LEU A 57 16.39 4.99 -15.40
N LYS A 58 16.64 3.69 -15.17
CA LYS A 58 16.14 2.96 -13.99
C LYS A 58 17.22 2.81 -12.92
N ARG A 59 16.95 3.36 -11.73
CA ARG A 59 17.73 3.09 -10.50
C ARG A 59 17.54 1.61 -10.13
N ARG A 60 18.62 0.93 -9.73
CA ARG A 60 18.61 -0.48 -9.34
C ARG A 60 18.97 -0.63 -7.88
N TYR A 61 18.27 -1.53 -7.21
CA TYR A 61 18.49 -1.84 -5.80
C TYR A 61 18.55 -3.35 -5.62
N GLN A 62 19.36 -3.80 -4.68
CA GLN A 62 19.41 -5.19 -4.22
C GLN A 62 18.89 -5.25 -2.80
N VAL A 63 18.06 -6.24 -2.49
CA VAL A 63 17.70 -6.54 -1.10
C VAL A 63 18.92 -7.16 -0.43
N THR A 64 19.42 -6.52 0.62
CA THR A 64 20.61 -6.94 1.38
C THR A 64 20.28 -7.79 2.59
N ASP A 65 19.09 -7.60 3.17
CA ASP A 65 18.55 -8.45 4.22
C ASP A 65 17.40 -9.32 3.68
N PRO A 66 17.68 -10.55 3.20
CA PRO A 66 16.64 -11.45 2.77
C PRO A 66 15.83 -12.02 3.94
N ILE A 67 16.34 -11.98 5.18
CA ILE A 67 15.72 -12.64 6.34
C ILE A 67 14.40 -11.97 6.67
N GLU A 68 14.38 -10.63 6.79
CA GLU A 68 13.14 -9.89 7.07
C GLU A 68 12.12 -10.05 5.94
N LYS A 69 12.59 -10.00 4.68
CA LYS A 69 11.72 -10.25 3.53
C LYS A 69 11.11 -11.65 3.56
N ASP A 70 11.93 -12.67 3.78
CA ASP A 70 11.50 -14.06 3.79
C ASP A 70 10.57 -14.35 4.97
N LYS A 71 10.79 -13.71 6.12
CA LYS A 71 9.89 -13.75 7.27
C LYS A 71 8.51 -13.20 6.94
N ILE A 72 8.42 -12.00 6.35
CA ILE A 72 7.15 -11.42 5.92
C ILE A 72 6.44 -12.33 4.90
N LEU A 73 7.19 -12.89 3.95
CA LEU A 73 6.64 -13.82 2.96
C LEU A 73 6.13 -15.10 3.60
N ASN A 74 6.87 -15.68 4.53
CA ASN A 74 6.48 -16.88 5.25
C ASN A 74 5.23 -16.64 6.11
N ASP A 75 5.13 -15.49 6.77
CA ASP A 75 3.94 -15.12 7.54
C ASP A 75 2.71 -15.02 6.63
N ILE A 76 2.84 -14.34 5.49
CA ILE A 76 1.81 -14.27 4.44
C ILE A 76 1.41 -15.68 3.97
N PHE A 77 2.40 -16.53 3.64
CA PHE A 77 2.12 -17.89 3.16
C PHE A 77 1.47 -18.76 4.23
N SER A 78 1.82 -18.61 5.50
CA SER A 78 1.22 -19.38 6.58
C SER A 78 -0.27 -19.05 6.79
N VAL A 79 -0.67 -17.80 6.53
CA VAL A 79 -2.08 -17.40 6.58
C VAL A 79 -2.84 -17.91 5.36
N ILE A 80 -2.20 -17.87 4.18
CA ILE A 80 -2.80 -18.21 2.88
C ILE A 80 -2.91 -19.73 2.66
N ILE A 81 -1.85 -20.47 2.98
CA ILE A 81 -1.70 -21.89 2.67
C ILE A 81 -2.03 -22.73 3.91
N ASP A 82 -1.47 -22.37 5.06
CA ASP A 82 -1.60 -23.16 6.29
C ASP A 82 -2.81 -22.74 7.14
N ASN A 83 -3.61 -21.77 6.66
CA ASN A 83 -4.79 -21.24 7.33
C ASN A 83 -4.54 -20.70 8.75
N LYS A 84 -3.31 -20.28 9.07
CA LYS A 84 -3.02 -19.65 10.37
C LYS A 84 -3.82 -18.37 10.56
N LYS A 85 -4.12 -18.05 11.81
CA LYS A 85 -4.73 -16.77 12.18
C LYS A 85 -3.68 -15.66 12.04
N PRO A 86 -3.95 -14.59 11.28
CA PRO A 86 -3.02 -13.47 11.13
C PRO A 86 -3.00 -12.58 12.39
N SER A 87 -1.89 -11.86 12.58
CA SER A 87 -1.86 -10.69 13.46
C SER A 87 -2.66 -9.53 12.85
N GLU A 88 -2.94 -8.49 13.63
CA GLU A 88 -3.64 -7.30 13.11
C GLU A 88 -2.80 -6.57 12.05
N GLU A 89 -1.49 -6.44 12.25
CA GLU A 89 -0.57 -5.84 11.27
C GLU A 89 -0.57 -6.61 9.95
N LEU A 90 -0.59 -7.94 10.03
CA LEU A 90 -0.64 -8.79 8.85
C LEU A 90 -1.99 -8.69 8.14
N LYS A 91 -3.11 -8.52 8.85
CA LYS A 91 -4.41 -8.24 8.21
C LYS A 91 -4.36 -6.94 7.43
N TYR A 92 -3.83 -5.87 8.00
CA TYR A 92 -3.70 -4.58 7.30
C TYR A 92 -2.82 -4.71 6.06
N LEU A 93 -1.69 -5.43 6.16
CA LEU A 93 -0.84 -5.70 5.01
C LEU A 93 -1.58 -6.48 3.91
N LEU A 94 -2.36 -7.51 4.27
CA LEU A 94 -3.15 -8.29 3.32
C LEU A 94 -4.24 -7.46 2.65
N SER A 95 -4.89 -6.54 3.38
CA SER A 95 -5.85 -5.58 2.82
C SER A 95 -5.19 -4.68 1.78
N LEU A 96 -4.03 -4.09 2.08
CA LEU A 96 -3.27 -3.26 1.14
C LEU A 96 -2.80 -4.06 -0.09
N LEU A 97 -2.32 -5.28 0.10
CA LEU A 97 -1.90 -6.16 -1.01
C LEU A 97 -3.06 -6.55 -1.93
N LYS A 98 -4.27 -6.66 -1.38
CA LYS A 98 -5.51 -6.90 -2.14
C LYS A 98 -5.90 -5.68 -2.96
N ILE A 99 -5.90 -4.49 -2.37
CA ILE A 99 -6.18 -3.21 -3.04
C ILE A 99 -5.23 -3.00 -4.23
N GLU A 100 -3.92 -3.16 -4.01
CA GLU A 100 -2.88 -2.95 -5.03
C GLU A 100 -2.74 -4.11 -6.03
N LEU A 101 -3.56 -5.16 -5.92
CA LEU A 101 -3.46 -6.41 -6.68
C LEU A 101 -2.04 -7.04 -6.66
N SER A 102 -1.26 -6.70 -5.63
CA SER A 102 0.17 -7.05 -5.54
C SER A 102 0.38 -8.49 -5.10
N ILE A 103 -0.63 -9.12 -4.50
CA ILE A 103 -0.58 -10.54 -4.13
C ILE A 103 -0.25 -11.46 -5.32
N ARG A 104 -0.68 -11.09 -6.54
CA ARG A 104 -0.42 -11.84 -7.77
C ARG A 104 1.04 -11.87 -8.19
N LYS A 105 1.86 -10.95 -7.66
CA LYS A 105 3.30 -10.86 -7.88
C LYS A 105 4.09 -11.65 -6.83
N ILE A 106 3.49 -11.89 -5.67
CA ILE A 106 4.10 -12.56 -4.52
C ILE A 106 3.79 -14.07 -4.52
N VAL A 107 2.53 -14.42 -4.80
CA VAL A 107 2.04 -15.80 -4.72
C VAL A 107 2.23 -16.53 -6.06
N PRO A 108 2.77 -17.78 -6.06
CA PRO A 108 2.88 -18.60 -7.26
C PRO A 108 1.55 -18.78 -7.98
N LYS A 109 1.56 -18.83 -9.34
CA LYS A 109 0.35 -18.94 -10.17
C LYS A 109 -0.63 -20.01 -9.70
N LYS A 110 -0.13 -21.19 -9.30
CA LYS A 110 -0.94 -22.33 -8.83
C LYS A 110 -1.78 -22.05 -7.58
N PHE A 111 -1.35 -21.10 -6.74
CA PHE A 111 -2.01 -20.76 -5.48
C PHE A 111 -2.82 -19.46 -5.54
N LYS A 112 -2.85 -18.75 -6.67
CA LYS A 112 -3.49 -17.41 -6.76
C LYS A 112 -4.96 -17.41 -6.35
N LYS A 113 -5.77 -18.33 -6.88
CA LYS A 113 -7.21 -18.41 -6.55
C LYS A 113 -7.44 -18.69 -5.07
N ILE A 114 -6.63 -19.58 -4.49
CA ILE A 114 -6.71 -19.95 -3.07
C ILE A 114 -6.32 -18.74 -2.21
N ALA A 115 -5.24 -18.04 -2.58
CA ALA A 115 -4.78 -16.83 -1.90
C ALA A 115 -5.82 -15.71 -1.93
N GLU A 116 -6.39 -15.42 -3.10
CA GLU A 116 -7.41 -14.38 -3.24
C GLU A 116 -8.63 -14.69 -2.37
N LYS A 117 -9.12 -15.94 -2.40
CA LYS A 117 -10.26 -16.35 -1.55
C LYS A 117 -9.92 -16.25 -0.07
N ARG A 118 -8.76 -16.76 0.35
CA ARG A 118 -8.37 -16.77 1.76
C ARG A 118 -8.16 -15.37 2.31
N ILE A 119 -7.56 -14.48 1.52
CA ILE A 119 -7.41 -13.07 1.91
C ILE A 119 -8.77 -12.41 2.13
N LEU A 120 -9.72 -12.60 1.21
CA LEU A 120 -11.08 -12.06 1.37
C LEU A 120 -11.75 -12.55 2.65
N GLU A 121 -11.61 -13.83 2.99
CA GLU A 121 -12.14 -14.38 4.25
C GLU A 121 -11.49 -13.74 5.48
N VAL A 122 -10.17 -13.52 5.43
CA VAL A 122 -9.39 -12.96 6.53
C VAL A 122 -9.71 -11.49 6.78
N ILE A 123 -9.88 -10.70 5.72
CA ILE A 123 -10.07 -9.25 5.81
C ILE A 123 -11.55 -8.83 5.80
N LYS A 124 -12.50 -9.78 5.76
CA LYS A 124 -13.94 -9.51 5.60
C LYS A 124 -14.52 -8.50 6.60
N ASN A 125 -13.90 -8.37 7.77
CA ASN A 125 -14.31 -7.44 8.82
C ASN A 125 -13.14 -6.54 9.27
N GLU A 126 -12.21 -6.24 8.37
CA GLU A 126 -11.07 -5.36 8.62
C GLU A 126 -11.46 -3.93 8.16
N PRO A 127 -11.80 -3.04 9.11
CA PRO A 127 -12.50 -1.79 8.79
C PRO A 127 -11.63 -0.76 8.06
N ILE A 128 -10.31 -0.79 8.24
CA ILE A 128 -9.39 0.17 7.61
C ILE A 128 -9.25 -0.16 6.12
N GLY A 129 -9.04 -1.42 5.79
CA GLY A 129 -8.95 -1.89 4.40
C GLY A 129 -10.24 -1.65 3.62
N GLU A 130 -11.40 -1.87 4.26
CA GLU A 130 -12.71 -1.55 3.68
C GLU A 130 -12.83 -0.05 3.38
N LYS A 131 -12.56 0.80 4.36
CA LYS A 131 -12.63 2.26 4.17
C LYS A 131 -11.66 2.80 3.12
N LEU A 132 -10.46 2.21 3.04
CA LEU A 132 -9.49 2.56 1.99
C LEU A 132 -9.98 2.13 0.60
N GLN A 133 -10.64 0.99 0.48
CA GLN A 133 -11.21 0.52 -0.78
C GLN A 133 -12.38 1.41 -1.22
N ASP A 134 -13.34 1.69 -0.33
CA ASP A 134 -14.47 2.61 -0.57
C ASP A 134 -13.95 3.94 -1.14
N TYR A 135 -12.92 4.48 -0.50
CA TYR A 135 -12.32 5.74 -0.91
C TYR A 135 -11.64 5.69 -2.29
N ILE A 136 -10.94 4.60 -2.60
CA ILE A 136 -10.32 4.42 -3.93
C ILE A 136 -11.39 4.32 -5.02
N GLU A 137 -12.55 3.75 -4.72
CA GLU A 137 -13.68 3.65 -5.64
C GLU A 137 -14.32 5.02 -5.85
N GLU A 138 -14.59 5.77 -4.79
CA GLU A 138 -15.09 7.15 -4.87
C GLU A 138 -14.17 8.05 -5.72
N LEU A 139 -12.85 7.95 -5.54
CA LEU A 139 -11.88 8.69 -6.35
C LEU A 139 -11.92 8.32 -7.85
N LYS A 140 -12.22 7.06 -8.17
CA LYS A 140 -12.34 6.62 -9.57
C LYS A 140 -13.62 7.14 -10.20
N GLU A 141 -14.71 7.16 -9.45
CA GLU A 141 -16.00 7.72 -9.90
C GLU A 141 -15.87 9.21 -10.18
N GLN A 142 -15.34 10.00 -9.24
CA GLN A 142 -15.11 11.44 -9.43
C GLN A 142 -14.19 11.74 -10.63
N ALA A 143 -13.18 10.90 -10.85
CA ALA A 143 -12.28 11.05 -12.00
C ALA A 143 -12.96 10.69 -13.33
N GLN A 144 -13.92 9.77 -13.32
CA GLN A 144 -14.70 9.38 -14.49
C GLN A 144 -15.73 10.47 -14.83
N GLU A 145 -16.46 11.00 -13.84
CA GLU A 145 -17.40 12.11 -14.02
C GLU A 145 -16.71 13.34 -14.63
N ALA A 146 -15.53 13.72 -14.11
CA ALA A 146 -14.76 14.83 -14.65
C ALA A 146 -14.20 14.57 -16.06
N LEU A 147 -14.09 13.32 -16.50
CA LEU A 147 -13.74 12.98 -17.88
C LEU A 147 -14.97 13.05 -18.79
N ASP A 148 -16.10 12.52 -18.34
CA ASP A 148 -17.34 12.50 -19.11
C ASP A 148 -17.85 13.93 -19.38
N ASP A 149 -17.76 14.84 -18.40
CA ASP A 149 -18.07 16.27 -18.56
C ASP A 149 -17.18 16.99 -19.61
N VAL A 150 -15.97 16.48 -19.88
CA VAL A 150 -15.04 17.03 -20.88
C VAL A 150 -15.31 16.49 -22.29
N PHE A 151 -15.98 15.35 -22.42
CA PHE A 151 -16.33 14.73 -23.71
C PHE A 151 -17.76 15.04 -24.16
N ASP A 152 -18.60 15.61 -23.28
CA ASP A 152 -19.96 16.08 -23.58
C ASP A 152 -20.03 17.59 -23.98
N GLU A 153 -18.88 18.29 -24.09
CA GLU A 153 -18.71 19.60 -24.77
C GLU A 153 -18.17 19.46 -26.20
#